data_AF-A0A916LCQ3-F1
#
_entry.id   AF-A0A916LCQ3-F1
#
_cell.length_a   1.000
_cell.length_b   1.000
_cell.length_c   1.000
_cell.angle_alpha   90.00
_cell.angle_beta   90.00
_cell.angle_gamma   90.00
#
_symmetry.space_group_name_H-M   'P 1'
#
loop_
_entity.id
_entity.type
_entity.pdbx_description
1 polymer ?
#
loop_
_entity_poly.entity_id
_entity_poly.type
_entity_poly.pdbx_seq_one_letter_code
_entity_poly.pdbx_strand_id
1 'polypeptide(L)' 'MVSLVQFLASPAAAEVNGQVFIVYGPQVTLVSPPHMERRFSADGTSWDPTELTATLRDYFAGRDPEQSFSATDLMRQ' A
#
# COMPACT_ATOMS: atom_id res chain seq x y z
N MET A 1 -16.95 -5.69 -17.39
CA MET A 1 -15.76 -4.81 -17.52
C MET A 1 -16.10 -3.43 -18.12
N VAL A 2 -17.02 -3.33 -19.09
CA VAL A 2 -17.36 -2.04 -19.74
C VAL A 2 -18.10 -1.06 -18.81
N SER A 3 -18.86 -1.54 -17.82
CA SER A 3 -19.72 -0.69 -16.97
C SER A 3 -18.96 0.34 -16.13
N LEU A 4 -17.82 -0.02 -15.52
CA LEU A 4 -17.03 0.93 -14.74
C LEU A 4 -16.42 2.00 -15.64
N VAL A 5 -15.88 1.60 -16.81
CA VAL A 5 -15.28 2.53 -17.77
C VAL A 5 -16.32 3.52 -18.28
N GLN A 6 -17.55 3.06 -18.57
CA GLN A 6 -18.66 3.94 -18.95
C GLN A 6 -19.02 4.93 -17.84
N PHE A 7 -19.08 4.48 -16.58
CA PHE A 7 -19.30 5.37 -15.44
C PHE A 7 -18.19 6.44 -15.34
N LEU A 8 -16.91 6.03 -15.36
CA LEU A 8 -15.76 6.93 -15.26
C LEU A 8 -15.65 7.91 -16.43
N ALA A 9 -16.15 7.56 -17.61
CA ALA A 9 -16.21 8.44 -18.78
C ALA A 9 -17.42 9.40 -18.78
N SER A 10 -18.34 9.26 -17.82
CA SER A 10 -19.57 10.05 -17.75
C SER A 10 -19.44 11.24 -16.79
N PRO A 11 -20.31 12.27 -16.90
CA PRO A 11 -20.37 13.37 -15.93
C PRO A 11 -20.64 12.90 -14.49
N ALA A 12 -21.21 11.71 -14.29
CA ALA A 12 -21.48 11.18 -12.96
C ALA A 12 -20.20 10.87 -12.16
N ALA A 13 -19.05 10.75 -12.84
CA ALA A 13 -17.75 10.53 -12.21
C ALA A 13 -16.97 11.82 -11.95
N ALA A 14 -17.62 13.01 -12.00
CA ALA A 14 -16.95 14.30 -11.81
C ALA A 14 -16.08 14.39 -10.54
N GLU A 15 -16.51 13.73 -9.46
CA GLU A 15 -15.80 13.70 -8.17
C GLU A 15 -14.84 12.50 -8.01
N VAL A 16 -14.73 11.62 -9.01
CA VAL A 16 -13.87 10.44 -8.96
C VAL A 16 -12.56 10.74 -9.67
N ASN A 17 -11.57 11.23 -8.93
CA ASN A 17 -10.29 11.64 -9.48
C ASN A 17 -9.09 11.03 -8.72
N GLY A 18 -8.02 10.70 -9.46
CA GLY A 18 -6.77 10.18 -8.91
C GLY A 18 -6.88 8.80 -8.25
N GLN A 19 -7.98 8.07 -8.49
CA GLN A 19 -8.25 6.77 -7.89
C GLN A 19 -7.78 5.62 -8.79
N VAL A 20 -7.42 4.49 -8.17
CA VAL A 20 -7.12 3.24 -8.85
C VAL A 20 -8.17 2.20 -8.47
N PHE A 21 -8.75 1.54 -9.48
CA PHE A 21 -9.73 0.47 -9.29
C PHE A 21 -9.22 -0.83 -9.89
N ILE A 22 -9.40 -1.93 -9.16
CA ILE A 22 -9.22 -3.29 -9.67
C ILE A 22 -10.60 -3.85 -10.03
N VAL A 23 -10.74 -4.44 -11.22
CA VAL A 23 -12.01 -4.97 -11.71
C VAL A 23 -11.84 -6.41 -12.17
N TYR A 24 -12.59 -7.33 -11.56
CA TYR A 24 -12.64 -8.73 -11.95
C TYR A 24 -14.08 -9.25 -11.81
N GLY A 25 -14.64 -9.82 -12.90
CA GLY A 25 -16.03 -10.26 -12.92
C GLY A 25 -17.01 -9.13 -12.56
N PRO A 26 -17.89 -9.31 -11.56
CA PRO A 26 -18.82 -8.29 -11.08
C PRO A 26 -18.22 -7.37 -10.00
N GLN A 27 -16.98 -7.58 -9.56
CA GLN A 27 -16.37 -6.84 -8.45
C GLN A 27 -15.61 -5.61 -8.94
N VAL A 28 -15.73 -4.50 -8.19
CA VAL A 28 -14.96 -3.27 -8.35
C VAL A 28 -14.36 -2.92 -7.00
N THR A 29 -13.04 -2.96 -6.90
CA THR A 29 -12.29 -2.68 -5.66
C THR A 29 -11.56 -1.37 -5.79
N LEU A 30 -11.78 -0.44 -4.87
CA LEU A 30 -11.00 0.80 -4.74
C LEU A 30 -9.70 0.53 -3.97
N VAL A 31 -8.57 0.95 -4.52
CA VAL A 31 -7.25 0.76 -3.92
C VAL A 31 -6.89 1.99 -3.07
N SER A 32 -6.59 1.77 -1.79
CA SER A 32 -6.01 2.82 -0.94
C SER A 32 -4.55 3.08 -1.33
N PRO A 33 -4.06 4.33 -1.21
CA PRO A 33 -2.64 4.60 -1.40
C PRO A 33 -1.78 3.84 -0.38
N PRO A 34 -0.49 3.59 -0.69
CA PRO A 34 0.46 3.13 0.31
C PRO A 34 0.52 4.07 1.50
N HIS A 35 0.66 3.51 2.70
CA HIS A 35 0.85 4.27 3.93
C HIS A 35 2.22 3.94 4.55
N MET A 36 2.74 4.87 5.35
CA MET A 36 3.98 4.63 6.07
C MET A 36 3.73 3.67 7.23
N GLU A 37 4.30 2.47 7.12
CA GLU A 37 4.21 1.47 8.19
C GLU A 37 5.03 1.89 9.42
N ARG A 38 6.29 2.27 9.22
CA ARG A 38 7.20 2.66 10.29
C ARG A 38 8.20 3.70 9.79
N ARG A 39 8.49 4.67 10.66
CA ARG A 39 9.65 5.57 10.53
C ARG A 39 10.66 5.19 11.59
N PHE A 40 11.91 5.03 11.16
CA PHE A 40 13.06 4.88 12.05
C PHE A 40 13.82 6.21 12.04
N SER A 41 14.19 6.70 13.22
CA SER A 41 14.98 7.92 13.38
C SER A 41 16.19 7.61 14.26
N ALA A 42 17.35 8.17 13.91
CA ALA A 42 18.51 8.19 14.78
C ALA A 42 18.35 9.28 15.84
N ASP A 43 18.98 9.12 17.00
CA ASP A 43 19.02 10.17 18.02
C ASP A 43 19.93 11.36 17.63
N GLY A 44 20.87 11.13 16.69
CA GLY A 44 21.80 12.14 16.16
C GLY A 44 21.44 12.65 14.76
N THR A 45 22.38 13.36 14.13
CA THR A 45 22.22 13.88 12.76
C THR A 45 22.32 12.79 11.68
N SER A 46 22.88 11.64 12.03
CA SER A 46 23.03 10.47 11.17
C SER A 46 22.97 9.19 11.99
N TRP A 47 22.55 8.10 11.35
CA TRP A 47 22.64 6.76 11.93
C TRP A 47 24.08 6.33 12.17
N ASP A 48 24.34 5.79 13.36
CA ASP A 48 25.45 4.84 13.53
C ASP A 48 25.10 3.50 12.85
N PRO A 49 26.01 2.88 12.08
CA PRO A 49 25.73 1.62 11.38
C PRO A 49 25.36 0.44 12.31
N THR A 50 25.94 0.38 13.50
CA THR A 50 25.65 -0.67 14.49
C THR A 50 24.27 -0.48 15.08
N GLU A 51 23.92 0.77 15.42
CA GLU A 51 22.60 1.15 15.92
C GLU A 51 21.49 0.88 14.89
N LEU A 52 21.70 1.26 13.62
CA LEU A 52 20.75 0.99 12.54
C LEU A 52 20.57 -0.52 12.34
N THR A 53 21.66 -1.28 12.36
CA THR A 53 21.61 -2.74 12.21
C THR A 53 20.82 -3.37 13.34
N ALA A 54 21.08 -3.00 14.59
CA ALA A 54 20.34 -3.50 15.74
C ALA A 54 18.85 -3.15 15.64
N THR A 55 18.54 -1.88 15.36
CA THR A 55 17.15 -1.38 15.23
C THR A 55 16.35 -2.15 14.19
N LEU A 56 16.91 -2.33 12.99
CA LEU A 56 16.21 -3.05 11.92
C LEU A 56 16.11 -4.54 12.21
N ARG A 57 17.17 -5.17 12.75
CA ARG A 57 17.13 -6.59 13.10
C ARG A 57 16.06 -6.86 14.15
N ASP A 58 15.97 -6.03 15.18
CA ASP A 58 14.98 -6.18 16.25
C ASP A 58 13.57 -5.94 15.73
N TYR A 59 13.36 -4.93 14.87
CA TYR A 59 12.05 -4.68 14.26
C TYR A 59 11.55 -5.84 13.39
N PHE A 60 12.44 -6.43 12.59
CA PHE A 60 12.10 -7.52 11.68
C PHE A 60 12.16 -8.90 12.34
N ALA A 61 12.65 -9.01 13.58
CA ALA A 61 12.72 -10.28 14.30
C ALA A 61 11.31 -10.86 14.52
N GLY A 62 11.10 -12.10 14.05
CA GLY A 62 9.82 -12.80 14.22
C GLY A 62 8.65 -12.23 13.41
N ARG A 63 8.91 -11.32 12.47
CA ARG A 63 7.87 -10.77 11.58
C ARG A 63 7.32 -11.86 10.66
N ASP A 64 6.01 -11.75 10.37
CA ASP A 64 5.35 -12.56 9.35
C ASP A 64 6.03 -12.37 7.98
N PRO A 65 6.54 -13.44 7.34
CA PRO A 65 7.20 -13.35 6.04
C PRO A 65 6.27 -12.88 4.91
N GLU A 66 4.94 -13.01 5.06
CA GLU A 66 3.99 -12.50 4.08
C GLU A 66 3.78 -10.98 4.22
N GLN A 67 4.10 -10.40 5.37
CA GLN A 67 3.93 -8.98 5.66
C GLN A 67 5.03 -8.12 5.01
N SER A 68 4.87 -7.90 3.71
CA SER A 68 5.81 -7.17 2.83
C SER A 68 5.14 -6.01 2.10
N PHE A 69 5.88 -5.34 1.20
CA PHE A 69 5.33 -4.29 0.34
C PHE A 69 4.39 -4.84 -0.75
N SER A 70 4.39 -6.16 -1.00
CA SER A 70 3.50 -6.79 -1.97
C SER A 70 2.04 -6.60 -1.57
N ALA A 71 1.24 -6.03 -2.47
CA ALA A 71 -0.19 -5.80 -2.24
C ALA A 71 -1.03 -7.05 -2.59
N THR A 72 -0.61 -8.24 -2.15
CA THR A 72 -1.29 -9.52 -2.42
C THR A 72 -2.70 -9.57 -1.84
N ASP A 73 -2.93 -8.84 -0.75
CA ASP A 73 -4.22 -8.70 -0.08
C ASP A 73 -5.30 -8.11 -1.00
N LEU A 74 -4.91 -7.31 -2.00
CA LEU A 74 -5.84 -6.75 -2.98
C LEU A 74 -6.48 -7.81 -3.88
N MET A 75 -5.88 -9.00 -3.96
CA MET A 75 -6.38 -10.13 -4.74
C MET A 75 -6.97 -11.25 -3.87
N ARG A 76 -6.93 -11.11 -2.54
CA ARG A 76 -7.48 -12.10 -1.61
C ARG A 76 -9.00 -11.93 -1.58
N GLN A 77 -9.73 -12.99 -1.96
CA GLN A 77 -11.21 -13.03 -1.98
C GLN A 77 -11.80 -13.23 -0.58
#